data_AF-A0A6J4XP48-F1
#
_entry.id   AF-A0A6J4XP48-F1
#
_cell.length_a   1.000
_cell.length_b   1.000
_cell.length_c   1.000
_cell.angle_alpha   90.00
_cell.angle_beta   90.00
_cell.angle_gamma   90.00
#
_symmetry.space_group_name_H-M   'P 1'
#
loop_
_entity.id
_entity.type
_entity.pdbx_description
1 polymer ?
#
loop_
_entity_poly.entity_id
_entity_poly.type
_entity_poly.pdbx_seq_one_letter_code
_entity_poly.pdbx_strand_id
1 'polypeptide(L)' 'RYRTRYFTDSGIIGSKEFVSTHYQRFKALFKSKHEKKPKPIKGLEGIYSLKRLSESI' A
#
# COMPACT_ATOMS: atom_id res chain seq x y z
N ARG A 1 -2.22 9.73 17.83
CA ARG A 1 -0.83 9.53 17.31
C ARG A 1 -0.87 8.32 16.36
N TYR A 2 -0.70 8.51 15.06
CA TYR A 2 -0.84 7.44 14.06
C TYR A 2 0.37 6.50 14.09
N ARG A 3 0.12 5.18 14.03
CA ARG A 3 1.13 4.13 14.19
C ARG A 3 1.18 3.31 12.90
N THR A 4 2.27 3.44 12.14
CA THR A 4 2.46 2.67 10.90
C THR A 4 2.98 1.28 11.26
N ARG A 5 2.25 0.22 10.88
CA ARG A 5 2.71 -1.18 10.98
C ARG A 5 3.16 -1.65 9.61
N TYR A 6 4.40 -2.13 9.54
CA TYR A 6 4.98 -2.71 8.33
C TYR A 6 4.43 -4.12 8.16
N PHE A 7 3.60 -4.34 7.13
CA PHE A 7 3.23 -5.69 6.71
C PHE A 7 4.37 -6.24 5.86
N THR A 8 4.86 -7.42 6.22
CA THR A 8 6.04 -8.12 5.64
C THR A 8 5.89 -8.45 4.15
N ASP A 9 4.78 -8.06 3.53
CA ASP A 9 4.54 -8.18 2.11
C ASP A 9 4.17 -6.82 1.47
N SER A 10 5.00 -5.80 1.71
CA SER A 10 5.03 -4.48 1.03
C SER A 10 3.75 -3.61 1.08
N GLY A 11 2.76 -3.92 1.92
CA GLY A 11 1.45 -3.26 1.86
C GLY A 11 1.33 -2.07 2.81
N ILE A 12 1.47 -0.85 2.29
CA ILE A 12 0.92 0.34 2.97
C ILE A 12 -0.56 0.36 2.69
N ILE A 13 -1.33 0.58 3.74
CA ILE A 13 -2.79 0.57 3.72
C ILE A 13 -3.28 1.91 4.26
N GLY A 14 -4.28 2.49 3.62
CA GLY A 14 -4.91 3.74 4.04
C GLY A 14 -5.75 4.34 2.94
N SER A 15 -6.01 5.65 3.02
CA SER A 15 -6.64 6.35 1.90
C SER A 15 -5.73 6.30 0.65
N LYS A 16 -6.33 6.58 -0.51
CA LYS A 16 -5.60 6.63 -1.78
C LYS A 16 -4.43 7.61 -1.72
N GLU A 17 -4.65 8.79 -1.15
CA GLU A 17 -3.67 9.87 -0.99
C GLU A 17 -2.56 9.46 -0.02
N PHE A 18 -2.93 8.82 1.09
CA PHE A 18 -1.97 8.33 2.08
C PHE A 18 -1.00 7.31 1.46
N VAL A 19 -1.54 6.32 0.76
CA VAL A 19 -0.75 5.27 0.09
C VAL A 19 0.14 5.87 -0.99
N SER A 20 -0.38 6.79 -1.82
CA SER A 20 0.38 7.43 -2.90
C SER A 20 1.51 8.32 -2.39
N THR A 21 1.22 9.17 -1.39
CA THR A 21 2.20 10.07 -0.77
C THR A 21 3.32 9.29 -0.11
N HIS A 22 2.96 8.24 0.64
CA HIS A 22 3.95 7.41 1.27
C HIS A 22 4.77 6.69 0.20
N TYR A 23 4.14 6.05 -0.79
CA TYR A 23 4.84 5.34 -1.85
C TYR A 23 5.97 6.16 -2.47
N GLN A 24 5.71 7.42 -2.82
CA GLN A 24 6.74 8.28 -3.41
C GLN A 24 7.96 8.50 -2.50
N ARG A 25 7.79 8.47 -1.16
CA ARG A 25 8.88 8.70 -0.19
C ARG A 25 9.87 7.55 -0.09
N PHE A 26 9.41 6.31 -0.27
CA PHE A 26 10.28 5.13 -0.17
C PHE A 26 10.22 4.26 -1.44
N LYS A 27 9.78 4.82 -2.58
CA LYS A 27 9.73 4.08 -3.86
C LYS A 27 11.07 3.47 -4.23
N ALA A 28 12.16 4.18 -3.90
CA ALA A 28 13.54 3.76 -4.11
C ALA A 28 13.93 2.51 -3.30
N LEU A 29 13.24 2.21 -2.19
CA LEU A 29 13.49 1.02 -1.39
C LEU A 29 12.86 -0.25 -1.99
N PHE A 30 11.91 -0.11 -2.93
CA PHE A 30 11.34 -1.26 -3.61
C PHE A 30 12.19 -1.64 -4.82
N LYS A 31 12.49 -2.93 -4.96
CA LYS A 31 13.13 -3.52 -6.14
C LYS A 31 12.23 -3.56 -7.39
N SER A 32 11.18 -2.75 -7.46
CA SER A 32 10.19 -2.81 -8.53
C SER A 32 10.62 -1.94 -9.70
N LYS A 33 10.69 -2.54 -10.91
CA LYS A 33 10.98 -1.81 -12.16
C LYS A 33 9.88 -0.82 -12.57
N HIS A 34 8.65 -1.02 -12.11
CA HIS A 34 7.47 -0.27 -12.54
C HIS A 34 6.89 0.55 -11.40
N GLU A 35 6.31 1.70 -11.74
CA GLU A 35 5.58 2.51 -10.78
C GLU A 35 4.37 1.75 -10.24
N LYS A 36 4.23 1.70 -8.91
CA LYS A 36 3.11 1.04 -8.25
C LYS A 36 1.99 2.04 -8.01
N LYS A 37 0.78 1.67 -8.42
CA LYS A 37 -0.44 2.45 -8.17
C LYS A 37 -1.22 1.85 -6.99
N PRO A 38 -1.80 2.67 -6.08
CA PRO A 38 -2.69 2.20 -5.03
C PRO A 38 -3.87 1.41 -5.62
N LYS A 39 -4.21 0.27 -5.01
CA LYS A 39 -5.32 -0.59 -5.40
C LYS A 39 -6.37 -0.63 -4.28
N PRO A 40 -7.67 -0.52 -4.59
CA PRO A 40 -8.70 -0.64 -3.56
C PRO A 40 -8.71 -2.05 -2.96
N ILE A 41 -9.02 -2.15 -1.67
CA ILE A 41 -9.23 -3.44 -0.99
C ILE A 41 -10.70 -3.83 -1.12
N LYS A 42 -10.96 -5.02 -1.65
CA LYS A 42 -12.34 -5.53 -1.77
C LYS A 42 -12.97 -5.66 -0.38
N GLY A 43 -14.19 -5.15 -0.23
CA GLY A 43 -14.93 -5.20 1.04
C GLY A 43 -14.55 -4.10 2.06
N LEU A 44 -13.59 -3.23 1.75
CA LEU A 44 -13.24 -2.08 2.60
C LEU A 44 -13.32 -0.77 1.81
N GLU A 45 -14.42 -0.05 1.96
CA GLU A 45 -14.65 1.20 1.25
C GLU A 45 -13.62 2.28 1.65
N GLY A 46 -13.10 3.01 0.66
CA GLY A 46 -12.12 4.08 0.88
C GLY A 46 -10.72 3.60 1.28
N ILE A 47 -10.49 2.29 1.41
CA ILE A 47 -9.19 1.72 1.79
C ILE A 47 -8.46 1.17 0.57
N TYR A 48 -7.21 1.58 0.43
CA TYR A 48 -6.29 1.22 -0.64
C TYR A 48 -5.04 0.56 -0.08
N SER A 49 -4.37 -0.25 -0.90
CA SER A 49 -3.08 -0.86 -0.63
C SER A 49 -2.12 -0.79 -1.82
N LEU A 50 -0.80 -0.83 -1.56
CA LEU A 50 0.20 -0.85 -2.63
C LEU A 50 0.43 -2.24 -3.26
N LYS A 51 0.18 -3.30 -2.49
CA LYS A 51 0.20 -4.69 -2.96
C LYS A 51 -1.24 -5.19 -3.02
N ARG A 52 -1.52 -6.10 -3.95
CA ARG A 52 -2.74 -6.90 -3.91
C ARG A 52 -2.62 -7.76 -2.66
N LEU A 53 -3.41 -7.47 -1.62
CA LEU A 53 -3.60 -8.40 -0.52
C LEU A 53 -4.29 -9.60 -1.17
N SER A 54 -3.53 -10.65 -1.49
CA SER A 54 -4.15 -11.94 -1.72
C SER A 54 -4.89 -12.27 -0.43
N GLU A 55 -6.15 -12.63 -0.54
CA GLU A 55 -6.79 -13.43 0.49
C GLU A 55 -5.87 -14.65 0.63
N SER A 56 -5.00 -14.67 1.63
CA SER A 56 -4.38 -15.92 2.06
C SER A 56 -5.54 -16.74 2.59
N ILE A 57 -6.11 -17.56 1.69
CA ILE A 57 -6.86 -18.74 2.06
C ILE A 57 -5.86 -19.74 2.62
#